data_AF-A0AA40CE43-F1
#
_entry.id   AF-A0AA40CE43-F1
#
_cell.length_a   1.000
_cell.length_b   1.000
_cell.length_c   1.000
_cell.angle_alpha   90.00
_cell.angle_beta   90.00
_cell.angle_gamma   90.00
#
_symmetry.space_group_name_H-M   'P 1'
#
loop_
_entity.id
_entity.type
_entity.pdbx_description
1 polymer ?
#
loop_
_entity_poly.entity_id
_entity_poly.type
_entity_poly.pdbx_seq_one_letter_code
_entity_poly.pdbx_strand_id
1 'polypeptide(L)'
;MLFSFSVPLADLSPNPATQSTQYISKYMPCRRINLHVVELGSDDRAEWTVRAVTRDVSKESAKKLAEQGAEVISGNLDDKASLVEAMRGSYAAFGVTNYWEYCNADKEIQQGKNLADAAKEAGVQHYIWSSLLDINKLSHGKLPNAYHFDSKAAVEEYTRTLGIPATFFLPGFYMSNIGSVGGLLKPSSSLDNTWTFALLVSPTAAVIPMYHVGDTGKYVKAIALNRDKLLGKRFLAATAYMTAQEVLDAFKELFPVAGRTARYFELPEDMFRAYLKAQGSPDFVVSELYENMRLLEEFGYYGGASLDETHALVEDELTTFAEYAKTCAEGFKGLE
;
A
#
# COMPACT_ATOMS: atom_id res chain seq x y z
N MET A 1 16.71 -2.51 10.46
CA MET A 1 16.06 -2.90 11.74
C MET A 1 14.63 -3.37 11.46
N LEU A 2 14.28 -4.63 11.80
CA LEU A 2 13.56 -5.04 13.03
C LEU A 2 12.23 -4.25 13.17
N PHE A 3 11.06 -4.88 13.13
CA PHE A 3 10.58 -5.78 14.18
C PHE A 3 9.76 -7.00 13.68
N SER A 4 9.99 -8.12 14.37
CA SER A 4 9.19 -9.34 14.45
C SER A 4 8.46 -9.31 15.79
N PHE A 5 7.16 -9.62 15.87
CA PHE A 5 6.57 -10.26 17.06
C PHE A 5 5.32 -11.10 16.73
N SER A 6 5.29 -12.29 17.32
CA SER A 6 4.16 -13.23 17.43
C SER A 6 3.35 -12.93 18.70
N VAL A 7 2.03 -13.12 18.69
CA VAL A 7 1.18 -13.18 19.91
C VAL A 7 -0.04 -14.10 19.61
N PRO A 8 -0.74 -14.70 20.60
CA PRO A 8 -1.01 -16.13 20.69
C PRO A 8 -2.47 -16.52 20.37
N LEU A 9 -2.71 -17.83 20.23
CA LEU A 9 -4.04 -18.44 20.20
C LEU A 9 -4.77 -18.36 21.55
N ALA A 10 -6.06 -18.00 21.52
CA ALA A 10 -7.21 -18.40 22.36
C ALA A 10 -8.29 -17.29 22.28
N ASP A 11 -9.61 -17.49 22.19
CA ASP A 11 -10.47 -18.67 22.29
C ASP A 11 -11.82 -18.37 21.58
N LEU A 12 -12.53 -19.45 21.26
CA LEU A 12 -13.75 -19.61 20.45
C LEU A 12 -15.01 -19.14 21.21
N SER A 13 -16.12 -18.74 20.57
CA SER A 13 -17.17 -19.62 19.98
C SER A 13 -18.52 -18.82 19.84
N PRO A 14 -19.66 -19.37 19.34
CA PRO A 14 -20.23 -18.98 18.02
C PRO A 14 -21.75 -18.67 18.03
N ASN A 15 -22.31 -18.12 16.93
CA ASN A 15 -23.59 -18.59 16.31
C ASN A 15 -23.97 -17.80 15.04
N PRO A 16 -24.90 -18.29 14.18
CA PRO A 16 -24.76 -18.24 12.74
C PRO A 16 -25.95 -17.53 12.08
N ALA A 17 -26.00 -17.64 10.75
CA ALA A 17 -27.15 -17.42 9.87
C ALA A 17 -27.29 -16.02 9.24
N THR A 18 -27.39 -16.09 7.91
CA THR A 18 -27.92 -15.10 6.96
C THR A 18 -27.14 -13.80 6.79
N GLN A 19 -26.27 -13.75 5.76
CA GLN A 19 -26.49 -12.95 4.54
C GLN A 19 -25.22 -12.96 3.67
N SER A 20 -25.32 -13.66 2.55
CA SER A 20 -24.35 -13.76 1.48
C SER A 20 -24.39 -12.51 0.60
N THR A 21 -23.76 -11.39 1.00
CA THR A 21 -23.42 -10.26 0.12
C THR A 21 -22.42 -9.29 0.78
N GLN A 22 -21.16 -9.69 1.08
CA GLN A 22 -20.21 -8.75 1.70
C GLN A 22 -18.74 -9.17 1.69
N TYR A 23 -18.11 -9.41 0.53
CA TYR A 23 -16.68 -9.81 0.54
C TYR A 23 -15.83 -9.18 -0.55
N ILE A 24 -15.53 -7.89 -0.39
CA ILE A 24 -14.23 -7.28 -0.75
C ILE A 24 -13.70 -6.35 0.38
N SER A 25 -14.50 -6.00 1.39
CA SER A 25 -14.21 -4.85 2.26
C SER A 25 -13.64 -5.14 3.66
N LYS A 26 -13.61 -6.37 4.18
CA LYS A 26 -13.50 -6.47 5.66
C LYS A 26 -12.10 -6.40 6.26
N TYR A 27 -11.07 -7.10 5.77
CA TYR A 27 -9.76 -7.08 6.47
C TYR A 27 -8.60 -7.51 5.55
N MET A 28 -7.79 -6.56 5.06
CA MET A 28 -6.49 -6.87 4.44
C MET A 28 -5.29 -6.51 5.34
N PRO A 29 -5.06 -7.18 6.50
CA PRO A 29 -3.75 -7.17 7.16
C PRO A 29 -2.95 -8.38 6.67
N CYS A 30 -2.54 -8.41 5.39
CA CYS A 30 -1.65 -9.46 4.89
C CYS A 30 -0.39 -8.86 4.28
N ARG A 31 0.68 -8.86 5.08
CA ARG A 31 2.01 -8.33 4.71
C ARG A 31 2.80 -9.20 3.71
N ARG A 32 2.20 -10.22 3.07
CA ARG A 32 2.90 -11.19 2.17
C ARG A 32 2.00 -11.90 1.13
N ILE A 33 1.01 -11.22 0.53
CA ILE A 33 0.28 -11.76 -0.63
C ILE A 33 0.64 -10.88 -1.82
N ASN A 34 1.23 -11.49 -2.85
CA ASN A 34 1.89 -10.76 -3.94
C ASN A 34 1.05 -10.73 -5.24
N LEU A 35 -0.06 -11.46 -5.28
CA LEU A 35 -0.95 -11.50 -6.44
C LEU A 35 -2.35 -11.91 -5.98
N HIS A 36 -3.34 -11.07 -6.32
CA HIS A 36 -4.76 -11.35 -6.14
C HIS A 36 -5.40 -11.44 -7.51
N VAL A 37 -6.08 -12.54 -7.77
CA VAL A 37 -6.67 -12.85 -9.05
C VAL A 37 -8.19 -12.91 -8.85
N VAL A 38 -8.95 -12.22 -9.69
CA VAL A 38 -10.41 -12.10 -9.55
C VAL A 38 -11.08 -12.65 -10.81
N GLU A 39 -11.96 -13.65 -10.66
CA GLU A 39 -12.69 -14.25 -11.78
C GLU A 39 -14.13 -13.74 -11.84
N LEU A 40 -14.67 -13.61 -13.06
CA LEU A 40 -16.06 -13.20 -13.31
C LEU A 40 -16.90 -14.36 -13.87
N GLY A 41 -18.12 -14.49 -13.33
CA GLY A 41 -19.29 -14.98 -14.07
C GLY A 41 -19.86 -13.86 -14.96
N SER A 42 -20.48 -14.23 -16.07
CA SER A 42 -20.73 -13.35 -17.23
C SER A 42 -22.01 -12.49 -17.19
N ASP A 43 -22.35 -11.82 -16.08
CA ASP A 43 -23.50 -10.90 -16.08
C ASP A 43 -23.37 -9.78 -15.02
N ASP A 44 -24.00 -8.62 -15.26
CA ASP A 44 -23.76 -7.31 -14.61
C ASP A 44 -24.07 -7.21 -13.09
N ARG A 45 -24.23 -8.34 -12.40
CA ARG A 45 -24.33 -8.51 -10.93
C ARG A 45 -23.67 -9.80 -10.42
N ALA A 46 -22.70 -10.34 -11.16
CA ALA A 46 -22.08 -11.63 -10.85
C ALA A 46 -21.20 -11.58 -9.59
N GLU A 47 -21.28 -12.66 -8.80
CA GLU A 47 -20.41 -12.93 -7.66
C GLU A 47 -18.96 -13.10 -8.16
N TRP A 48 -18.08 -12.18 -7.77
CA TRP A 48 -16.64 -12.32 -8.01
C TRP A 48 -16.09 -13.43 -7.13
N THR A 49 -15.32 -14.34 -7.71
CA THR A 49 -14.49 -15.27 -6.94
C THR A 49 -13.07 -14.72 -6.83
N VAL A 50 -12.45 -14.93 -5.67
CA VAL A 50 -11.10 -14.43 -5.39
C VAL A 50 -10.16 -15.62 -5.31
N ARG A 51 -9.06 -15.54 -6.05
CA ARG A 51 -7.91 -16.43 -5.94
C ARG A 51 -6.72 -15.67 -5.35
N ALA A 52 -6.23 -16.13 -4.20
CA ALA A 52 -5.07 -15.60 -3.52
C ALA A 52 -3.83 -16.44 -3.82
N VAL A 53 -2.74 -15.78 -4.22
CA VAL A 53 -1.50 -16.45 -4.62
C VAL A 53 -0.41 -16.21 -3.59
N THR A 54 0.15 -17.29 -3.05
CA THR A 54 1.19 -17.27 -2.02
C THR A 54 2.29 -18.26 -2.35
N ARG A 55 3.52 -18.02 -1.88
CA ARG A 55 4.62 -19.01 -1.99
C ARG A 55 4.36 -20.25 -1.13
N ASP A 56 3.53 -20.12 -0.10
CA ASP A 56 3.26 -21.16 0.88
C ASP A 56 1.79 -21.09 1.31
N VAL A 57 1.02 -22.07 0.84
CA VAL A 57 -0.42 -22.21 1.09
C VAL A 57 -0.72 -22.74 2.49
N SER A 58 0.28 -23.26 3.20
CA SER A 58 0.10 -23.85 4.54
C SER A 58 0.10 -22.81 5.67
N LYS A 59 0.49 -21.56 5.37
CA LYS A 59 0.54 -20.48 6.36
C LYS A 59 -0.83 -20.15 6.93
N GLU A 60 -0.85 -19.75 8.18
CA GLU A 60 -2.10 -19.37 8.85
C GLU A 60 -2.83 -18.21 8.16
N SER A 61 -2.08 -17.26 7.60
CA SER A 61 -2.65 -16.18 6.79
C SER A 61 -3.31 -16.69 5.51
N ALA A 62 -2.78 -17.74 4.90
CA ALA A 62 -3.34 -18.37 3.70
C ALA A 62 -4.62 -19.15 4.04
N LYS A 63 -4.61 -19.94 5.12
CA LYS A 63 -5.81 -20.63 5.61
C LYS A 63 -6.96 -19.68 5.94
N LYS A 64 -6.67 -18.55 6.58
CA LYS A 64 -7.68 -17.52 6.89
C LYS A 64 -8.38 -16.97 5.64
N LEU A 65 -7.68 -16.88 4.51
CA LEU A 65 -8.30 -16.46 3.25
C LEU A 65 -9.19 -17.55 2.68
N ALA A 66 -8.74 -18.81 2.75
CA ALA A 66 -9.55 -19.96 2.34
C ALA A 66 -10.85 -20.06 3.16
N GLU A 67 -10.77 -19.84 4.48
CA GLU A 67 -11.93 -19.76 5.37
C GLU A 67 -12.89 -18.61 5.02
N GLN A 68 -12.38 -17.56 4.37
CA GLN A 68 -13.17 -16.44 3.85
C GLN A 68 -13.71 -16.68 2.42
N GLY A 69 -13.47 -17.86 1.85
CA GLY A 69 -13.97 -18.25 0.53
C GLY A 69 -13.02 -17.97 -0.64
N ALA A 70 -11.77 -17.54 -0.37
CA ALA A 70 -10.78 -17.41 -1.44
C ALA A 70 -10.20 -18.77 -1.85
N GLU A 71 -10.04 -18.99 -3.15
CA GLU A 71 -9.18 -20.08 -3.64
C GLU A 71 -7.72 -19.71 -3.32
N VAL A 72 -6.97 -20.61 -2.69
CA VAL A 72 -5.58 -20.32 -2.33
C VAL A 72 -4.65 -21.24 -3.09
N ILE A 73 -3.75 -20.64 -3.87
CA ILE A 73 -2.85 -21.38 -4.75
C ILE A 73 -1.39 -20.98 -4.53
N SER A 74 -0.49 -21.87 -4.93
CA SER A 74 0.94 -21.61 -4.88
C SER A 74 1.37 -20.79 -6.09
N GLY A 75 2.23 -19.80 -5.88
CA GLY A 75 2.89 -19.06 -6.95
C GLY A 75 4.09 -18.27 -6.43
N ASN A 76 5.10 -18.10 -7.28
CA ASN A 76 6.32 -17.39 -6.95
C ASN A 76 6.65 -16.33 -8.02
N LEU A 77 6.94 -15.11 -7.57
CA LEU A 77 7.29 -13.99 -8.45
C LEU A 77 8.57 -14.25 -9.28
N ASP A 78 9.45 -15.12 -8.80
CA ASP A 78 10.66 -15.52 -9.50
C ASP A 78 10.43 -16.69 -10.50
N ASP A 79 9.23 -17.29 -10.53
CA ASP A 79 8.85 -18.38 -11.42
C ASP A 79 7.63 -17.99 -12.28
N LYS A 80 7.91 -17.49 -13.50
CA LYS A 80 6.88 -17.06 -14.44
C LYS A 80 5.85 -18.15 -14.74
N ALA A 81 6.25 -19.42 -14.85
CA ALA A 81 5.33 -20.50 -15.18
C ALA A 81 4.29 -20.70 -14.07
N SER A 82 4.72 -20.61 -12.80
CA SER A 82 3.79 -20.64 -11.67
C SER A 82 2.78 -19.49 -11.69
N LEU A 83 3.20 -18.30 -12.15
CA LEU A 83 2.32 -17.13 -12.27
C LEU A 83 1.31 -17.28 -13.42
N VAL A 84 1.72 -17.88 -14.54
CA VAL A 84 0.82 -18.18 -15.68
C VAL A 84 -0.29 -19.12 -15.22
N GLU A 85 0.07 -20.22 -14.55
CA GLU A 85 -0.93 -21.15 -14.01
C GLU A 85 -1.82 -20.46 -12.97
N ALA A 86 -1.25 -19.56 -12.16
CA ALA A 86 -2.01 -18.83 -11.17
C ALA A 86 -3.08 -17.87 -11.75
N MET A 87 -2.79 -17.27 -12.90
CA MET A 87 -3.65 -16.31 -13.58
C MET A 87 -4.59 -16.96 -14.61
N ARG A 88 -4.42 -18.26 -14.89
CA ARG A 88 -5.20 -18.98 -15.92
C ARG A 88 -6.69 -18.96 -15.56
N GLY A 89 -7.52 -18.63 -16.55
CA GLY A 89 -8.98 -18.59 -16.40
C GLY A 89 -9.52 -17.30 -15.78
N SER A 90 -8.67 -16.38 -15.38
CA SER A 90 -9.08 -15.23 -14.59
C SER A 90 -9.38 -13.99 -15.41
N TYR A 91 -10.41 -13.25 -14.99
CA TYR A 91 -10.83 -12.03 -15.66
C TYR A 91 -9.88 -10.87 -15.37
N ALA A 92 -9.61 -10.62 -14.10
CA ALA A 92 -8.71 -9.57 -13.65
C ALA A 92 -7.58 -10.15 -12.79
N ALA A 93 -6.39 -9.54 -12.86
CA ALA A 93 -5.26 -9.92 -12.00
C ALA A 93 -4.58 -8.68 -11.44
N PHE A 94 -4.53 -8.57 -10.11
CA PHE A 94 -3.83 -7.51 -9.38
C PHE A 94 -2.42 -7.96 -8.97
N GLY A 95 -1.42 -7.46 -9.67
CA GLY A 95 -0.01 -7.75 -9.40
C GLY A 95 0.65 -6.70 -8.49
N VAL A 96 1.41 -7.17 -7.50
CA VAL A 96 2.18 -6.30 -6.60
C VAL A 96 3.52 -6.94 -6.23
N THR A 97 4.56 -6.11 -6.13
CA THR A 97 5.91 -6.51 -5.70
C THR A 97 6.34 -5.75 -4.45
N ASN A 98 7.32 -6.31 -3.74
CA ASN A 98 7.88 -5.70 -2.53
C ASN A 98 9.39 -5.43 -2.70
N TYR A 99 9.73 -4.22 -3.16
CA TYR A 99 11.10 -3.70 -3.21
C TYR A 99 11.90 -4.00 -1.93
N TRP A 100 11.30 -3.71 -0.77
CA TRP A 100 11.98 -3.75 0.54
C TRP A 100 12.34 -5.16 1.01
N GLU A 101 11.83 -6.24 0.36
CA GLU A 101 12.27 -7.62 0.67
C GLU A 101 13.74 -7.85 0.31
N TYR A 102 14.22 -7.20 -0.76
CA TYR A 102 15.56 -7.38 -1.28
C TYR A 102 16.36 -6.08 -1.43
N CYS A 103 15.70 -4.92 -1.32
CA CYS A 103 16.28 -3.59 -1.56
C CYS A 103 17.06 -3.56 -2.89
N ASN A 104 16.45 -4.12 -3.95
CA ASN A 104 17.08 -4.33 -5.24
C ASN A 104 16.06 -4.03 -6.36
N ALA A 105 16.30 -2.94 -7.08
CA ALA A 105 15.41 -2.47 -8.15
C ALA A 105 15.33 -3.46 -9.32
N ASP A 106 16.45 -4.02 -9.76
CA ASP A 106 16.49 -4.98 -10.87
C ASP A 106 15.68 -6.24 -10.56
N LYS A 107 15.76 -6.72 -9.32
CA LYS A 107 14.97 -7.87 -8.88
C LYS A 107 13.48 -7.55 -8.87
N GLU A 108 13.09 -6.37 -8.40
CA GLU A 108 11.69 -5.95 -8.43
C GLU A 108 11.18 -5.79 -9.88
N ILE A 109 11.99 -5.19 -10.76
CA ILE A 109 11.67 -5.07 -12.18
C ILE A 109 11.48 -6.45 -12.80
N GLN A 110 12.39 -7.40 -12.54
CA GLN A 110 12.27 -8.77 -13.04
C GLN A 110 10.96 -9.43 -12.56
N GLN A 111 10.62 -9.30 -11.28
CA GLN A 111 9.38 -9.85 -10.72
C GLN A 111 8.12 -9.20 -11.32
N GLY A 112 8.14 -7.89 -11.51
CA GLY A 112 7.04 -7.16 -12.15
C GLY A 112 6.87 -7.53 -13.62
N LYS A 113 7.97 -7.69 -14.37
CA LYS A 113 7.94 -8.18 -15.75
C LYS A 113 7.39 -9.60 -15.84
N ASN A 114 7.80 -10.49 -14.92
CA ASN A 114 7.24 -11.85 -14.84
C ASN A 114 5.72 -11.83 -14.64
N LEU A 115 5.20 -10.95 -13.78
CA LEU A 115 3.75 -10.80 -13.57
C LEU A 115 3.05 -10.30 -14.84
N ALA A 116 3.59 -9.28 -15.51
CA ALA A 116 2.99 -8.72 -16.72
C ALA A 116 3.02 -9.70 -17.90
N ASP A 117 4.13 -10.42 -18.08
CA ASP A 117 4.26 -11.47 -19.09
C ASP A 117 3.32 -12.64 -18.78
N ALA A 118 3.20 -13.04 -17.51
CA ALA A 118 2.26 -14.08 -17.10
C ALA A 118 0.81 -13.69 -17.35
N ALA A 119 0.44 -12.44 -17.07
CA ALA A 119 -0.91 -11.93 -17.34
C ALA A 119 -1.24 -11.95 -18.84
N LYS A 120 -0.25 -11.59 -19.68
CA LYS A 120 -0.36 -11.69 -21.14
C LYS A 120 -0.54 -13.12 -21.61
N GLU A 121 0.30 -14.04 -21.13
CA GLU A 121 0.30 -15.45 -21.54
C GLU A 121 -0.95 -16.19 -21.05
N ALA A 122 -1.44 -15.88 -19.85
CA ALA A 122 -2.67 -16.44 -19.28
C ALA A 122 -3.95 -15.87 -19.93
N GLY A 123 -3.85 -14.80 -20.72
CA GLY A 123 -5.00 -14.17 -21.38
C GLY A 123 -5.91 -13.40 -20.43
N VAL A 124 -5.34 -12.78 -19.38
CA VAL A 124 -6.10 -11.95 -18.42
C VAL A 124 -6.77 -10.78 -19.16
N GLN A 125 -8.04 -10.54 -18.88
CA GLN A 125 -8.84 -9.51 -19.55
C GLN A 125 -8.59 -8.11 -18.98
N HIS A 126 -8.15 -8.00 -17.72
CA HIS A 126 -7.78 -6.74 -17.07
C HIS A 126 -6.63 -6.92 -16.07
N TYR A 127 -5.42 -6.52 -16.46
CA TYR A 127 -4.27 -6.53 -15.57
C TYR A 127 -4.21 -5.24 -14.74
N ILE A 128 -4.14 -5.35 -13.42
CA ILE A 128 -4.02 -4.20 -12.52
C ILE A 128 -2.63 -4.26 -11.89
N TRP A 129 -1.76 -3.32 -12.22
CA TRP A 129 -0.40 -3.26 -11.69
C TRP A 129 -0.31 -2.25 -10.55
N SER A 130 0.21 -2.67 -9.40
CA SER A 130 0.55 -1.77 -8.30
C SER A 130 1.84 -1.00 -8.64
N SER A 131 1.65 0.20 -9.19
CA SER A 131 2.70 1.07 -9.71
C SER A 131 3.01 2.22 -8.75
N LEU A 132 4.03 3.00 -9.09
CA LEU A 132 4.34 4.31 -8.51
C LEU A 132 4.83 5.22 -9.65
N LEU A 133 4.95 6.53 -9.40
CA LEU A 133 5.46 7.47 -10.40
C LEU A 133 6.96 7.25 -10.66
N ASP A 134 7.42 7.59 -11.86
CA ASP A 134 8.84 7.75 -12.18
C ASP A 134 9.31 9.08 -11.57
N ILE A 135 10.00 9.00 -10.44
CA ILE A 135 10.45 10.14 -9.64
C ILE A 135 11.70 10.76 -10.25
N ASN A 136 12.58 9.98 -10.87
CA ASN A 136 13.69 10.54 -11.62
C ASN A 136 13.19 11.49 -12.71
N LYS A 137 12.18 11.07 -13.47
CA LYS A 137 11.53 11.88 -14.51
C LYS A 137 10.74 13.06 -13.92
N LEU A 138 9.93 12.82 -12.89
CA LEU A 138 9.13 13.88 -12.23
C LEU A 138 10.02 14.98 -11.65
N SER A 139 11.13 14.61 -11.03
CA SER A 139 12.05 15.52 -10.36
C SER A 139 13.11 16.14 -11.29
N HIS A 140 13.09 15.81 -12.58
CA HIS A 140 14.13 16.18 -13.54
C HIS A 140 15.54 15.82 -13.07
N GLY A 141 15.69 14.62 -12.49
CA GLY A 141 16.96 14.09 -11.98
C GLY A 141 17.40 14.63 -10.62
N LYS A 142 16.59 15.45 -9.93
CA LYS A 142 16.91 15.99 -8.60
C LYS A 142 16.78 14.98 -7.46
N LEU A 143 15.96 13.94 -7.66
CA LEU A 143 15.75 12.83 -6.73
C LEU A 143 16.08 11.49 -7.42
N PRO A 144 17.37 11.21 -7.72
CA PRO A 144 17.76 10.06 -8.54
C PRO A 144 17.77 8.72 -7.81
N ASN A 145 17.58 8.70 -6.49
CA ASN A 145 17.71 7.50 -5.65
C ASN A 145 16.35 6.96 -5.16
N ALA A 146 15.23 7.42 -5.70
CA ALA A 146 13.89 6.92 -5.35
C ALA A 146 13.59 5.54 -5.99
N TYR A 147 14.48 4.57 -5.77
CA TYR A 147 14.51 3.30 -6.50
C TYR A 147 13.19 2.51 -6.41
N HIS A 148 12.54 2.44 -5.25
CA HIS A 148 11.28 1.72 -5.07
C HIS A 148 10.07 2.33 -5.82
N PHE A 149 10.17 3.60 -6.21
CA PHE A 149 9.21 4.24 -7.11
C PHE A 149 9.56 3.92 -8.56
N ASP A 150 10.80 4.22 -8.95
CA ASP A 150 11.27 4.15 -10.32
C ASP A 150 11.24 2.71 -10.86
N SER A 151 11.52 1.70 -10.04
CA SER A 151 11.39 0.28 -10.39
C SER A 151 9.95 -0.09 -10.76
N LYS A 152 8.95 0.39 -10.01
CA LYS A 152 7.53 0.14 -10.30
C LYS A 152 7.07 0.87 -11.56
N ALA A 153 7.56 2.10 -11.76
CA ALA A 153 7.31 2.87 -12.97
C ALA A 153 7.92 2.20 -14.22
N ALA A 154 9.10 1.60 -14.09
CA ALA A 154 9.74 0.84 -15.17
C ALA A 154 8.93 -0.41 -15.56
N VAL A 155 8.31 -1.09 -14.59
CA VAL A 155 7.39 -2.21 -14.87
C VAL A 155 6.10 -1.72 -15.52
N GLU A 156 5.57 -0.57 -15.11
CA GLU A 156 4.43 0.06 -15.78
C GLU A 156 4.75 0.34 -17.24
N GLU A 157 5.88 0.98 -17.55
CA GLU A 157 6.28 1.27 -18.92
C GLU A 157 6.44 -0.01 -19.73
N TYR A 158 7.09 -1.03 -19.17
CA TYR A 158 7.18 -2.35 -19.81
C TYR A 158 5.79 -2.94 -20.10
N THR A 159 4.87 -2.89 -19.13
CA THR A 159 3.49 -3.38 -19.28
C THR A 159 2.77 -2.67 -20.43
N ARG A 160 3.00 -1.36 -20.61
CA ARG A 160 2.47 -0.60 -21.76
C ARG A 160 3.00 -1.13 -23.09
N THR A 161 4.30 -1.49 -23.16
CA THR A 161 4.88 -2.08 -24.38
C THR A 161 4.31 -3.45 -24.74
N LEU A 162 3.78 -4.20 -23.78
CA LEU A 162 3.17 -5.51 -24.01
C LEU A 162 1.82 -5.44 -24.74
N GLY A 163 1.15 -4.27 -24.69
CA GLY A 163 -0.14 -4.03 -25.31
C GLY A 163 -1.31 -4.78 -24.66
N ILE A 164 -1.15 -5.23 -23.41
CA ILE A 164 -2.24 -5.90 -22.67
C ILE A 164 -3.20 -4.88 -22.04
N PRO A 165 -4.49 -5.22 -21.83
CA PRO A 165 -5.43 -4.32 -21.17
C PRO A 165 -5.05 -4.15 -19.70
N ALA A 166 -4.46 -3.00 -19.35
CA ALA A 166 -3.96 -2.76 -18.01
C ALA A 166 -4.40 -1.42 -17.40
N THR A 167 -4.52 -1.38 -16.07
CA THR A 167 -4.67 -0.15 -15.26
C THR A 167 -3.59 -0.11 -14.18
N PHE A 168 -3.08 1.08 -13.87
CA PHE A 168 -1.97 1.26 -12.94
C PHE A 168 -2.47 1.83 -11.63
N PHE A 169 -2.53 1.01 -10.59
CA PHE A 169 -2.95 1.38 -9.24
C PHE A 169 -1.76 2.01 -8.51
N LEU A 170 -1.87 3.27 -8.08
CA LEU A 170 -0.81 3.99 -7.39
C LEU A 170 -1.22 4.21 -5.92
N PRO A 171 -0.79 3.37 -4.97
CA PRO A 171 -1.12 3.56 -3.57
C PRO A 171 -0.44 4.81 -3.00
N GLY A 172 -1.10 5.46 -2.05
CA GLY A 172 -0.59 6.65 -1.38
C GLY A 172 0.35 6.30 -0.23
N PHE A 173 0.62 7.30 0.61
CA PHE A 173 1.41 7.15 1.81
C PHE A 173 0.63 6.38 2.89
N TYR A 174 1.19 5.27 3.37
CA TYR A 174 0.46 4.38 4.26
C TYR A 174 0.25 5.05 5.62
N MET A 175 -1.02 5.16 6.05
CA MET A 175 -1.35 5.70 7.39
C MET A 175 -0.67 4.90 8.51
N SER A 176 -0.38 3.61 8.29
CA SER A 176 0.40 2.77 9.21
C SER A 176 1.83 3.24 9.45
N ASN A 177 2.45 3.94 8.50
CA ASN A 177 3.77 4.52 8.73
C ASN A 177 3.72 5.60 9.82
N ILE A 178 2.56 6.23 10.03
CA ILE A 178 2.35 7.25 11.06
C ILE A 178 1.98 6.59 12.39
N GLY A 179 0.92 5.78 12.40
CA GLY A 179 0.26 5.31 13.62
C GLY A 179 0.56 3.89 14.09
N SER A 180 1.48 3.16 13.46
CA SER A 180 1.94 1.86 13.98
C SER A 180 2.90 2.03 15.16
N VAL A 181 3.11 0.96 15.94
CA VAL A 181 4.13 0.93 16.99
C VAL A 181 5.51 1.24 16.38
N GLY A 182 6.16 2.29 16.89
CA GLY A 182 7.43 2.78 16.35
C GLY A 182 7.32 3.58 15.05
N GLY A 183 6.10 3.97 14.65
CA GLY A 183 5.82 4.84 13.50
C GLY A 183 6.31 6.27 13.69
N LEU A 184 5.97 7.12 12.74
CA LEU A 184 6.45 8.51 12.66
C LEU A 184 5.87 9.42 13.75
N LEU A 185 4.65 9.12 14.22
CA LEU A 185 4.02 9.78 15.37
C LEU A 185 4.00 8.82 16.55
N LYS A 186 4.82 9.11 17.56
CA LYS A 186 5.04 8.21 18.69
C LYS A 186 5.39 8.97 19.97
N PRO A 187 5.19 8.38 21.16
CA PRO A 187 5.71 8.96 22.38
C PRO A 187 7.25 8.96 22.33
N SER A 188 7.84 10.04 22.82
CA SER A 188 9.26 10.11 23.08
C SER A 188 9.63 9.08 24.15
N SER A 189 10.82 8.51 24.06
CA SER A 189 11.36 7.62 25.10
C SER A 189 11.79 8.38 26.37
N SER A 190 11.60 9.70 26.41
CA SER A 190 11.82 10.53 27.59
C SER A 190 10.70 10.39 28.63
N LEU A 191 11.04 10.66 29.89
CA LEU A 191 10.14 10.55 31.07
C LEU A 191 8.88 11.44 31.02
N ASP A 192 8.80 12.35 30.05
CA ASP A 192 7.72 13.33 29.91
C ASP A 192 6.54 12.82 29.04
N ASN A 193 6.63 11.62 28.46
CA ASN A 193 5.62 11.06 27.55
C ASN A 193 5.22 12.03 26.42
N THR A 194 6.16 12.87 25.97
CA THR A 194 5.91 13.85 24.91
C THR A 194 5.71 13.14 23.57
N TRP A 195 4.55 13.31 22.94
CA TRP A 195 4.31 12.79 21.60
C TRP A 195 5.03 13.63 20.55
N THR A 196 5.73 12.99 19.63
CA THR A 196 6.45 13.67 18.55
C THR A 196 6.07 13.06 17.21
N PHE A 197 5.58 13.89 16.29
CA PHE A 197 5.51 13.56 14.87
C PHE A 197 6.76 14.09 14.19
N ALA A 198 7.64 13.21 13.70
CA ALA A 198 8.91 13.60 13.11
C ALA A 198 8.99 13.22 11.62
N LEU A 199 9.32 14.20 10.78
CA LEU A 199 9.51 14.07 9.33
C LEU A 199 10.58 15.07 8.88
N LEU A 200 11.18 14.87 7.70
CA LEU A 200 12.24 15.71 7.14
C LEU A 200 11.75 16.93 6.35
N VAL A 201 10.46 17.19 6.42
CA VAL A 201 9.77 18.13 5.55
C VAL A 201 8.97 19.11 6.37
N SER A 202 8.66 20.25 5.79
CA SER A 202 7.86 21.28 6.43
C SER A 202 6.49 20.72 6.85
N PRO A 203 6.01 21.01 8.08
CA PRO A 203 4.70 20.55 8.52
C PRO A 203 3.56 21.14 7.69
N THR A 204 3.77 22.29 7.06
CA THR A 204 2.74 23.02 6.31
C THR A 204 2.90 22.94 4.79
N ALA A 205 4.10 22.67 4.28
CA ALA A 205 4.33 22.54 2.84
C ALA A 205 4.27 21.09 2.34
N ALA A 206 4.62 20.11 3.17
CA ALA A 206 4.55 18.71 2.78
C ALA A 206 3.11 18.22 2.74
N VAL A 207 2.71 17.62 1.63
CA VAL A 207 1.35 17.09 1.44
C VAL A 207 1.39 15.58 1.28
N ILE A 208 0.69 14.88 2.17
CA ILE A 208 0.71 13.42 2.30
C ILE A 208 -0.61 12.86 1.73
N PRO A 209 -0.58 12.05 0.65
CA PRO A 209 -1.76 11.33 0.18
C PRO A 209 -2.03 10.16 1.13
N MET A 210 -2.99 10.32 2.04
CA MET A 210 -3.24 9.37 3.11
C MET A 210 -3.91 8.10 2.57
N TYR A 211 -3.24 6.96 2.71
CA TYR A 211 -3.73 5.68 2.21
C TYR A 211 -3.86 4.63 3.32
N HIS A 212 -5.06 4.07 3.47
CA HIS A 212 -5.29 2.92 4.34
C HIS A 212 -5.21 1.61 3.54
N VAL A 213 -4.29 0.72 3.91
CA VAL A 213 -4.10 -0.58 3.22
C VAL A 213 -5.37 -1.45 3.26
N GLY A 214 -6.21 -1.32 4.29
CA GLY A 214 -7.49 -2.01 4.36
C GLY A 214 -8.46 -1.65 3.24
N ASP A 215 -8.28 -0.49 2.59
CA ASP A 215 -9.12 -0.03 1.48
C ASP A 215 -8.61 -0.49 0.12
N THR A 216 -7.49 -1.22 0.02
CA THR A 216 -6.94 -1.72 -1.26
C THR A 216 -8.03 -2.39 -2.10
N GLY A 217 -8.85 -3.25 -1.47
CA GLY A 217 -9.95 -3.94 -2.12
C GLY A 217 -11.01 -3.00 -2.71
N LYS A 218 -11.32 -1.88 -2.04
CA LYS A 218 -12.29 -0.87 -2.50
C LYS A 218 -11.82 -0.21 -3.80
N TYR A 219 -10.54 0.18 -3.87
CA TYR A 219 -9.96 0.75 -5.08
C TYR A 219 -9.84 -0.28 -6.21
N VAL A 220 -9.39 -1.50 -5.92
CA VAL A 220 -9.29 -2.57 -6.95
C VAL A 220 -10.66 -2.94 -7.51
N LYS A 221 -11.70 -3.00 -6.67
CA LYS A 221 -13.10 -3.17 -7.08
C LYS A 221 -13.53 -2.03 -8.01
N ALA A 222 -13.28 -0.78 -7.64
CA ALA A 222 -13.60 0.38 -8.47
C ALA A 222 -12.92 0.32 -9.84
N ILE A 223 -11.65 -0.10 -9.89
CA ILE A 223 -10.91 -0.31 -11.13
C ILE A 223 -11.57 -1.40 -11.99
N ALA A 224 -11.86 -2.55 -11.40
CA ALA A 224 -12.44 -3.69 -12.10
C ALA A 224 -13.83 -3.37 -12.68
N LEU A 225 -14.68 -2.65 -11.94
CA LEU A 225 -16.02 -2.26 -12.37
C LEU A 225 -16.02 -1.13 -13.41
N ASN A 226 -14.95 -0.34 -13.50
CA ASN A 226 -14.81 0.77 -14.45
C ASN A 226 -13.71 0.53 -15.49
N ARG A 227 -13.43 -0.74 -15.81
CA ARG A 227 -12.36 -1.18 -16.71
C ARG A 227 -12.21 -0.31 -17.95
N ASP A 228 -13.27 -0.17 -18.75
CA ASP A 228 -13.19 0.50 -20.05
C ASP A 228 -12.85 1.99 -19.95
N LYS A 229 -13.18 2.63 -18.82
CA LYS A 229 -12.80 4.03 -18.54
C LYS A 229 -11.35 4.18 -18.08
N LEU A 230 -10.74 3.10 -17.61
CA LEU A 230 -9.47 3.08 -16.86
C LEU A 230 -8.33 2.32 -17.55
N LEU A 231 -8.59 1.63 -18.66
CA LEU A 231 -7.51 1.02 -19.45
C LEU A 231 -6.48 2.06 -19.88
N GLY A 232 -5.20 1.75 -19.65
CA GLY A 232 -4.05 2.60 -19.90
C GLY A 232 -3.85 3.73 -18.89
N LYS A 233 -4.78 3.95 -17.95
CA LYS A 233 -4.72 5.06 -16.99
C LYS A 233 -4.05 4.66 -15.68
N ARG A 234 -3.58 5.67 -14.96
CA ARG A 234 -3.17 5.60 -13.56
C ARG A 234 -4.37 5.91 -12.68
N PHE A 235 -4.50 5.21 -11.54
CA PHE A 235 -5.58 5.34 -10.57
C PHE A 235 -4.96 5.62 -9.21
N LEU A 236 -5.16 6.83 -8.69
CA LEU A 236 -4.46 7.35 -7.50
C LEU A 236 -5.22 6.98 -6.24
N ALA A 237 -4.64 6.12 -5.40
CA ALA A 237 -5.32 5.58 -4.24
C ALA A 237 -4.90 6.29 -2.95
N ALA A 238 -5.68 7.28 -2.56
CA ALA A 238 -5.59 7.96 -1.28
C ALA A 238 -6.97 8.48 -0.87
N THR A 239 -7.25 8.48 0.44
CA THR A 239 -8.50 9.00 0.99
C THR A 239 -8.53 10.53 0.94
N ALA A 240 -7.40 11.17 1.26
CA ALA A 240 -7.27 12.61 1.26
C ALA A 240 -5.81 13.03 1.12
N TYR A 241 -5.59 14.27 0.72
CA TYR A 241 -4.33 14.95 0.94
C TYR A 241 -4.36 15.64 2.30
N MET A 242 -3.33 15.41 3.13
CA MET A 242 -3.18 16.08 4.41
C MET A 242 -1.75 16.62 4.54
N THR A 243 -1.61 17.84 5.02
CA THR A 243 -0.34 18.34 5.51
C THR A 243 0.08 17.61 6.78
N ALA A 244 1.38 17.59 7.07
CA ALA A 244 1.87 17.02 8.32
C ALA A 244 1.29 17.72 9.56
N GLN A 245 1.01 19.02 9.45
CA GLN A 245 0.34 19.82 10.48
C GLN A 245 -1.11 19.35 10.69
N GLU A 246 -1.88 19.15 9.62
CA GLU A 246 -3.26 18.63 9.72
C GLU A 246 -3.31 17.23 10.33
N VAL A 247 -2.33 16.36 10.03
CA VAL A 247 -2.21 15.04 10.67
C VAL A 247 -1.97 15.19 12.18
N LEU A 248 -1.07 16.10 12.59
CA LEU A 248 -0.81 16.36 14.00
C LEU A 248 -2.03 16.95 14.72
N ASP A 249 -2.73 17.88 14.09
CA ASP A 249 -3.90 18.52 14.68
C ASP A 249 -5.06 17.53 14.80
N ALA A 250 -5.27 16.68 13.80
CA ALA A 250 -6.21 15.56 13.90
C ALA A 250 -5.85 14.63 15.07
N PHE A 251 -4.57 14.27 15.25
CA PHE A 251 -4.16 13.47 16.41
C PHE A 251 -4.48 14.16 17.75
N LYS A 252 -4.21 15.47 17.85
CA LYS A 252 -4.50 16.25 19.07
C LYS A 252 -5.97 16.31 19.40
N GLU A 253 -6.81 16.46 18.39
CA GLU A 253 -8.27 16.46 18.53
C GLU A 253 -8.79 15.10 18.96
N LEU A 254 -8.29 14.02 18.34
CA LEU A 254 -8.76 12.66 18.59
C LEU A 254 -8.31 12.12 19.94
N PHE A 255 -7.14 12.54 20.44
CA PHE A 255 -6.55 12.04 21.69
C PHE A 255 -6.12 13.19 22.62
N PRO A 256 -7.04 13.92 23.27
CA PRO A 256 -6.71 15.17 23.97
C PRO A 256 -5.67 15.03 25.09
N VAL A 257 -5.57 13.87 25.75
CA VAL A 257 -4.57 13.65 26.81
C VAL A 257 -3.16 13.53 26.21
N ALA A 258 -2.98 12.67 25.22
CA ALA A 258 -1.72 12.52 24.48
C ALA A 258 -1.38 13.77 23.66
N GLY A 259 -2.41 14.38 23.07
CA GLY A 259 -2.34 15.57 22.22
C GLY A 259 -1.81 16.81 22.93
N ARG A 260 -1.97 16.92 24.25
CA ARG A 260 -1.44 18.06 25.05
C ARG A 260 0.05 18.27 24.87
N THR A 261 0.82 17.19 24.74
CA THR A 261 2.27 17.25 24.55
C THR A 261 2.70 17.02 23.11
N ALA A 262 1.75 16.69 22.22
CA ALA A 262 2.04 16.35 20.84
C ALA A 262 2.63 17.55 20.09
N ARG A 263 3.80 17.35 19.49
CA ARG A 263 4.50 18.37 18.69
C ARG A 263 5.00 17.80 17.38
N TYR A 264 5.13 18.68 16.41
CA TYR A 264 5.88 18.38 15.20
C TYR A 264 7.37 18.61 15.46
N PHE A 265 8.21 17.74 14.91
CA PHE A 265 9.65 17.93 14.87
C PHE A 265 10.12 17.76 13.44
N GLU A 266 10.38 18.88 12.78
CA GLU A 266 11.06 18.89 11.49
C GLU A 266 12.49 18.40 11.71
N LEU A 267 12.76 17.18 11.25
CA LEU A 267 13.97 16.43 11.53
C LEU A 267 15.07 16.93 10.59
N PRO A 268 16.17 17.49 11.12
CA PRO A 268 17.31 17.87 10.30
C PRO A 268 17.88 16.68 9.52
N GLU A 269 18.35 16.93 8.29
CA GLU A 269 18.87 15.90 7.40
C GLU A 269 19.98 15.06 8.04
N ASP A 270 20.94 15.72 8.70
CA ASP A 270 22.08 15.08 9.36
C ASP A 270 21.61 14.12 10.45
N MET A 271 20.62 14.53 11.26
CA MET A 271 20.00 13.69 12.27
C MET A 271 19.26 12.50 11.67
N PHE A 272 18.50 12.69 10.59
CA PHE A 272 17.80 11.58 9.92
C PHE A 272 18.78 10.55 9.35
N ARG A 273 19.81 11.03 8.65
CA ARG A 273 20.85 10.15 8.09
C ARG A 273 21.56 9.40 9.21
N ALA A 274 21.95 10.08 10.29
CA ALA A 274 22.58 9.46 11.44
C ALA A 274 21.67 8.41 12.10
N TYR A 275 20.37 8.72 12.24
CA TYR A 275 19.37 7.81 12.79
C TYR A 275 19.28 6.52 11.97
N LEU A 276 19.09 6.61 10.65
CA LEU A 276 18.99 5.42 9.80
C LEU A 276 20.29 4.60 9.75
N LYS A 277 21.45 5.27 9.75
CA LYS A 277 22.76 4.60 9.83
C LYS A 277 22.93 3.85 11.16
N ALA A 278 22.54 4.46 12.28
CA ALA A 278 22.55 3.80 13.58
C ALA A 278 21.63 2.57 13.60
N GLN A 279 20.63 2.51 12.73
CA GLN A 279 19.77 1.34 12.53
C GLN A 279 20.35 0.25 11.62
N GLY A 280 21.59 0.41 11.16
CA GLY A 280 22.24 -0.50 10.23
C GLY A 280 21.72 -0.38 8.79
N SER A 281 21.06 0.72 8.43
CA SER A 281 20.63 0.95 7.05
C SER A 281 21.84 1.24 6.17
N PRO A 282 22.00 0.56 5.01
CA PRO A 282 23.03 0.88 4.04
C PRO A 282 22.89 2.30 3.48
N ASP A 283 23.99 2.92 3.01
CA ASP A 283 24.00 4.30 2.52
C ASP A 283 23.00 4.57 1.38
N PHE A 284 22.78 3.59 0.49
CA PHE A 284 21.81 3.73 -0.60
C PHE A 284 20.37 3.79 -0.07
N VAL A 285 20.02 2.99 0.94
CA VAL A 285 18.71 3.02 1.61
C VAL A 285 18.50 4.35 2.34
N VAL A 286 19.55 4.87 2.99
CA VAL A 286 19.48 6.19 3.64
C VAL A 286 19.19 7.29 2.62
N SER A 287 19.84 7.25 1.46
CA SER A 287 19.66 8.24 0.39
C SER A 287 18.26 8.13 -0.23
N GLU A 288 17.80 6.91 -0.48
CA GLU A 288 16.46 6.64 -1.01
C GLU A 288 15.35 7.12 -0.08
N LEU A 289 15.42 6.80 1.22
CA LEU A 289 14.41 7.24 2.19
C LEU A 289 14.44 8.76 2.39
N TYR A 290 15.61 9.37 2.34
CA TYR A 290 15.76 10.82 2.40
C TYR A 290 15.06 11.51 1.21
N GLU A 291 15.33 11.03 -0.01
CA GLU A 291 14.72 11.60 -1.22
C GLU A 291 13.21 11.32 -1.32
N ASN A 292 12.75 10.17 -0.82
CA ASN A 292 11.32 9.87 -0.70
C ASN A 292 10.59 10.87 0.22
N MET A 293 11.22 11.31 1.31
CA MET A 293 10.61 12.34 2.15
C MET A 293 10.56 13.68 1.41
N ARG A 294 11.65 14.09 0.75
CA ARG A 294 11.70 15.32 -0.05
C ARG A 294 10.65 15.38 -1.15
N LEU A 295 10.29 14.23 -1.74
CA LEU A 295 9.22 14.13 -2.73
C LEU A 295 7.90 14.73 -2.25
N LEU A 296 7.54 14.54 -0.96
CA LEU A 296 6.27 15.00 -0.39
C LEU A 296 6.12 16.54 -0.44
N GLU A 297 7.24 17.26 -0.34
CA GLU A 297 7.26 18.72 -0.29
C GLU A 297 7.67 19.33 -1.64
N GLU A 298 8.70 18.80 -2.30
CA GLU A 298 9.31 19.48 -3.46
C GLU A 298 8.57 19.25 -4.78
N PHE A 299 7.96 18.07 -4.98
CA PHE A 299 7.31 17.71 -6.25
C PHE A 299 5.90 17.14 -6.07
N GLY A 300 5.51 16.79 -4.84
CA GLY A 300 4.26 16.11 -4.52
C GLY A 300 4.32 14.62 -4.86
N TYR A 301 3.79 13.79 -3.96
CA TYR A 301 3.81 12.33 -4.09
C TYR A 301 3.18 11.81 -5.39
N TYR A 302 2.12 12.48 -5.87
CA TYR A 302 1.49 12.22 -7.17
C TYR A 302 1.74 13.33 -8.20
N GLY A 303 2.79 14.15 -8.05
CA GLY A 303 3.07 15.26 -8.95
C GLY A 303 2.00 16.36 -8.93
N GLY A 304 1.27 16.52 -7.81
CA GLY A 304 0.19 17.50 -7.67
C GLY A 304 -1.14 17.13 -8.34
N ALA A 305 -1.30 15.90 -8.83
CA ALA A 305 -2.56 15.45 -9.43
C ALA A 305 -3.73 15.45 -8.43
N SER A 306 -4.96 15.70 -8.90
CA SER A 306 -6.16 15.63 -8.06
C SER A 306 -6.61 14.18 -7.82
N LEU A 307 -7.30 13.93 -6.70
CA LEU A 307 -7.95 12.66 -6.39
C LEU A 307 -9.40 12.58 -6.94
N ASP A 308 -9.94 13.67 -7.47
CA ASP A 308 -11.36 13.78 -7.87
C ASP A 308 -11.81 12.67 -8.83
N GLU A 309 -10.98 12.33 -9.82
CA GLU A 309 -11.31 11.27 -10.79
C GLU A 309 -11.40 9.88 -10.11
N THR A 310 -10.51 9.60 -9.16
CA THR A 310 -10.56 8.34 -8.42
C THR A 310 -11.73 8.34 -7.43
N HIS A 311 -11.95 9.43 -6.69
CA HIS A 311 -13.06 9.54 -5.74
C HIS A 311 -14.42 9.47 -6.42
N ALA A 312 -14.56 9.95 -7.65
CA ALA A 312 -15.80 9.81 -8.43
C ALA A 312 -16.11 8.35 -8.85
N LEU A 313 -15.14 7.44 -8.77
CA LEU A 313 -15.27 6.05 -9.20
C LEU A 313 -15.30 5.04 -8.04
N VAL A 314 -14.84 5.43 -6.84
CA VAL A 314 -14.90 4.59 -5.65
C VAL A 314 -16.24 4.80 -4.95
N GLU A 315 -17.09 3.77 -4.98
CA GLU A 315 -18.43 3.80 -4.36
C GLU A 315 -18.39 3.53 -2.85
N ASP A 316 -17.41 2.76 -2.38
CA ASP A 316 -17.27 2.39 -0.98
C ASP A 316 -16.64 3.55 -0.17
N GLU A 317 -17.15 3.83 1.03
CA GLU A 317 -16.57 4.84 1.91
C GLU A 317 -15.12 4.51 2.23
N LEU A 318 -14.22 5.48 2.00
CA LEU A 318 -12.79 5.33 2.25
C LEU A 318 -12.47 5.67 3.71
N THR A 319 -11.57 4.89 4.31
CA THR A 319 -11.15 5.08 5.70
C THR A 319 -10.38 6.39 5.81
N THR A 320 -10.91 7.34 6.58
CA THR A 320 -10.25 8.61 6.89
C THR A 320 -9.10 8.39 7.86
N PHE A 321 -8.19 9.38 7.94
CA PHE A 321 -7.12 9.32 8.95
C PHE A 321 -7.68 9.25 10.38
N ALA A 322 -8.78 9.94 10.65
CA ALA A 322 -9.42 9.94 11.97
C ALA A 322 -9.97 8.56 12.36
N GLU A 323 -10.65 7.88 11.44
CA GLU A 323 -11.14 6.52 11.64
C GLU A 323 -9.98 5.53 11.79
N TYR A 324 -8.95 5.65 10.94
CA TYR A 324 -7.74 4.83 11.06
C TYR A 324 -7.08 5.03 12.43
N ALA A 325 -6.88 6.27 12.85
CA ALA A 325 -6.22 6.61 14.10
C ALA A 325 -6.95 6.01 15.31
N LYS A 326 -8.29 6.05 15.32
CA LYS A 326 -9.10 5.51 16.43
C LYS A 326 -9.21 3.99 16.45
N THR A 327 -9.28 3.35 15.28
CA THR A 327 -9.71 1.94 15.20
C THR A 327 -8.61 0.98 14.78
N CYS A 328 -7.59 1.48 14.07
CA CYS A 328 -6.61 0.66 13.37
C CYS A 328 -5.16 0.99 13.72
N ALA A 329 -4.87 2.18 14.26
CA ALA A 329 -3.53 2.59 14.63
C ALA A 329 -3.04 1.87 15.89
N GLU A 330 -2.22 0.83 15.71
CA GLU A 330 -1.68 0.03 16.81
C GLU A 330 -0.87 0.85 17.83
N GLY A 331 -0.16 1.87 17.37
CA GLY A 331 0.62 2.77 18.21
C GLY A 331 -0.25 3.71 19.04
N PHE A 332 -1.53 3.88 18.69
CA PHE A 332 -2.47 4.78 19.37
C PHE A 332 -3.49 4.03 20.26
N LYS A 333 -3.37 2.71 20.39
CA LYS A 333 -4.27 1.91 21.24
C LYS A 333 -4.20 2.37 22.70
N GLY A 334 -5.36 2.56 23.34
CA GLY A 334 -5.45 2.95 24.75
C GLY A 334 -5.24 4.45 24.98
N LEU A 335 -5.35 5.28 23.93
CA LEU A 335 -5.28 6.74 24.02
C LEU A 335 -6.67 7.41 24.07
N GLU A 336 -7.74 6.63 23.90
CA GLU A 336 -9.14 7.07 23.98
C GLU A 336 -9.59 7.69 25.30
#